data_AF-A0A3M2D6I0-F1
#
_entry.id   AF-A0A3M2D6I0-F1
#
_cell.length_a   1.000
_cell.length_b   1.000
_cell.length_c   1.000
_cell.angle_alpha   90.00
_cell.angle_beta   90.00
_cell.angle_gamma   90.00
#
_symmetry.space_group_name_H-M   'P 1'
#
loop_
_entity.id
_entity.type
_entity.pdbx_description
1 polymer ?
#
loop_
_entity_poly.entity_id
_entity_poly.type
_entity_poly.pdbx_seq_one_letter_code
_entity_poly.pdbx_strand_id
1 'polypeptide(L)'
;TRYLAADGRVRVEVFPKEDLSDNEALRRFVQSVRRVAPRVTDTPVLLLEGGDIVVQACRQATATTLVGAFAIVFLALGRLRDTILVFLPLMMAIVLTLASTVWIGVPLNLANIIAIPLLFGLGIAFGIYLVMRKRSGLDFDQLFHSSTPRAVMFSALTTIASFGTLAFSGHRGTASIGILLTIALCSALFCTLIALPAILAELEARETRRVMAHSES
;
A
#
# COMPACT_ATOMS: atom_id res chain seq x y z
N THR A 1 2.75 37.17 34.69
CA THR A 1 3.23 35.92 35.32
C THR A 1 2.75 34.71 34.53
N ARG A 2 3.37 34.40 33.38
CA ARG A 2 2.93 33.29 32.48
C ARG A 2 3.77 32.01 32.60
N TYR A 3 4.84 32.04 33.42
CA TYR A 3 5.80 30.93 33.59
C TYR A 3 5.82 30.34 35.01
N LEU A 4 5.08 30.92 35.96
CA LEU A 4 4.90 30.39 37.30
C LEU A 4 3.44 29.94 37.46
N ALA A 5 3.24 28.70 37.88
CA ALA A 5 1.95 28.20 38.31
C ALA A 5 1.67 28.63 39.76
N ALA A 6 0.38 28.66 40.13
CA ALA A 6 -0.06 29.04 41.49
C ALA A 6 0.45 28.08 42.58
N ASP A 7 0.89 26.87 42.20
CA ASP A 7 1.50 25.87 43.08
C ASP A 7 3.03 25.98 43.17
N GLY A 8 3.62 27.05 42.63
CA GLY A 8 5.06 27.30 42.66
C GLY A 8 5.87 26.58 41.58
N ARG A 9 5.24 25.80 40.67
CA ARG A 9 5.96 25.17 39.55
C ARG A 9 6.35 26.19 38.49
N VAL A 10 7.54 26.01 37.91
CA VAL A 10 8.09 26.88 36.86
C VAL A 10 8.13 26.14 35.52
N ARG A 11 7.68 26.80 34.44
CA ARG A 11 7.83 26.29 33.08
C ARG A 11 9.22 26.66 32.55
N VAL A 12 9.99 25.66 32.15
CA VAL A 12 11.27 25.83 31.45
C VAL A 12 11.07 25.44 29.99
N GLU A 13 11.41 26.35 29.07
CA GLU A 13 11.36 26.11 27.63
C GLU A 13 12.78 25.92 27.10
N VAL A 14 12.99 24.87 26.30
CA VAL A 14 14.28 24.54 25.69
C VAL A 14 14.11 24.57 24.19
N PHE A 15 14.91 25.39 23.52
CA PHE A 15 14.86 25.54 22.06
C PHE A 15 15.96 24.71 21.40
N PRO A 16 15.65 24.01 20.30
CA PRO A 16 16.64 23.26 19.54
C PRO A 16 17.64 24.21 18.86
N LYS A 17 18.88 23.77 18.72
CA LYS A 17 19.90 24.48 17.92
C LYS A 17 19.83 24.13 16.43
N GLU A 18 19.33 22.94 16.12
CA GLU A 18 19.22 22.39 14.77
C GLU A 18 17.80 22.53 14.22
N ASP A 19 17.64 22.42 12.91
CA ASP A 19 16.34 22.39 12.27
C ASP A 19 15.64 21.04 12.54
N LEU A 20 14.49 21.10 13.20
CA LEU A 20 13.68 19.93 13.55
C LEU A 20 12.88 19.37 12.37
N SER A 21 12.98 19.96 11.18
CA SER A 21 12.47 19.36 9.94
C SER A 21 13.22 18.08 9.57
N ASP A 22 14.48 17.94 10.02
CA ASP A 22 15.25 16.71 9.93
C ASP A 22 14.86 15.75 11.05
N ASN A 23 14.43 14.54 10.68
CA ASN A 23 14.06 13.47 11.60
C ASN A 23 15.21 13.06 12.52
N GLU A 24 16.45 13.11 12.06
CA GLU A 24 17.60 12.74 12.88
C GLU A 24 17.91 13.81 13.91
N ALA A 25 17.89 15.09 13.51
CA ALA A 25 18.01 16.23 14.42
C ALA A 25 16.88 16.23 15.46
N LEU A 26 15.63 15.96 15.05
CA LEU A 26 14.48 15.83 15.95
C LEU A 26 14.69 14.73 16.99
N ARG A 27 15.12 13.54 16.56
CA ARG A 27 15.42 12.42 17.46
C ARG A 27 16.54 12.77 18.44
N ARG A 28 17.65 13.32 17.95
CA ARG A 28 18.79 13.72 18.78
C ARG A 28 18.39 14.76 19.82
N PHE A 29 17.62 15.78 19.42
CA PHE A 29 17.12 16.81 20.33
C PHE A 29 16.22 16.22 21.42
N VAL A 30 15.16 15.48 21.06
CA VAL A 30 14.23 14.89 22.02
C VAL A 30 14.94 13.94 22.98
N GLN A 31 15.85 13.11 22.49
CA GLN A 31 16.63 12.20 23.32
C GLN A 31 17.57 12.93 24.30
N SER A 32 18.22 14.01 23.85
CA SER A 32 19.12 14.80 24.71
C SER A 32 18.37 15.45 25.87
N VAL A 33 17.18 16.00 25.62
CA VAL A 33 16.36 16.65 26.64
C VAL A 33 15.75 15.61 27.59
N ARG A 34 15.31 14.44 27.08
CA ARG A 34 14.77 13.36 27.91
C ARG A 34 15.75 12.79 28.93
N ARG A 35 17.06 12.77 28.61
CA ARG A 35 18.09 12.33 29.56
C ARG A 35 18.13 13.19 30.83
N VAL A 36 17.79 14.47 30.71
CA VAL A 36 17.77 15.42 31.84
C VAL A 36 16.39 15.52 32.45
N ALA A 37 15.34 15.55 31.62
CA ALA A 37 13.94 15.69 32.03
C ALA A 37 13.08 14.58 31.42
N PRO A 38 12.84 13.46 32.14
CA PRO A 38 12.08 12.31 31.61
C PRO A 38 10.64 12.63 31.23
N ARG A 39 10.04 13.68 31.81
CA ARG A 39 8.65 14.12 31.57
C ARG A 39 8.56 15.33 30.64
N VAL A 40 9.54 15.53 29.76
CA VAL A 40 9.47 16.58 28.73
C VAL A 40 8.30 16.30 27.77
N THR A 41 7.58 17.35 27.43
CA THR A 41 6.45 17.36 26.50
C THR A 41 6.66 18.47 25.49
N ASP A 42 5.61 18.83 24.75
CA ASP A 42 5.57 19.80 23.65
C ASP A 42 5.80 19.17 22.26
N THR A 43 5.67 20.01 21.26
CA THR A 43 5.53 19.68 19.83
C THR A 43 6.61 18.72 19.32
N PRO A 44 7.91 18.88 19.64
CA PRO A 44 8.94 17.96 19.16
C PRO A 44 8.77 16.52 19.68
N VAL A 45 8.35 16.37 20.93
CA VAL A 45 8.09 15.06 21.54
C VAL A 45 6.87 14.42 20.90
N LEU A 46 5.79 15.19 20.71
CA LEU A 46 4.56 14.73 20.08
C LEU A 46 4.77 14.30 18.62
N LEU A 47 5.54 15.05 17.84
CA LEU A 47 5.84 14.73 16.45
C LEU A 47 6.64 13.42 16.33
N LEU A 48 7.63 13.23 17.19
CA LEU A 48 8.45 12.03 17.19
C LEU A 48 7.66 10.79 17.63
N GLU A 49 7.02 10.85 18.81
CA GLU A 49 6.26 9.72 19.34
C GLU A 49 5.02 9.42 18.51
N GLY A 50 4.31 10.45 18.06
CA GLY A 50 3.16 10.31 17.17
C GLY A 50 3.56 9.64 15.85
N GLY A 51 4.71 10.02 15.27
CA GLY A 51 5.26 9.39 14.08
C GLY A 51 5.55 7.90 14.29
N ASP A 52 6.24 7.55 15.37
CA ASP A 52 6.58 6.15 15.69
C ASP A 52 5.31 5.29 15.92
N ILE A 53 4.30 5.83 16.60
CA ILE A 53 3.00 5.17 16.79
C ILE A 53 2.31 4.92 15.45
N VAL A 54 2.28 5.92 14.57
CA VAL A 54 1.66 5.80 13.23
C VAL A 54 2.38 4.74 12.39
N VAL A 55 3.71 4.72 12.41
CA VAL A 55 4.51 3.72 11.68
C VAL A 55 4.24 2.32 12.22
N GLN A 56 4.20 2.15 13.54
CA GLN A 56 3.89 0.87 14.17
C GLN A 56 2.49 0.39 13.81
N ALA A 57 1.49 1.28 13.87
CA ALA A 57 0.11 0.99 13.48
C ALA A 57 0.02 0.59 12.01
N CYS A 58 0.72 1.31 11.12
CA CYS A 58 0.78 0.97 9.70
C CYS A 58 1.42 -0.39 9.46
N ARG A 59 2.53 -0.71 10.14
CA ARG A 59 3.17 -2.02 10.04
C ARG A 59 2.23 -3.14 10.50
N GLN A 60 1.52 -2.95 11.60
CA GLN A 60 0.53 -3.90 12.09
C GLN A 60 -0.64 -4.06 11.11
N ALA A 61 -1.14 -2.95 10.57
CA ALA A 61 -2.21 -2.95 9.57
C ALA A 61 -1.78 -3.68 8.29
N THR A 62 -0.58 -3.39 7.76
CA THR A 62 -0.05 -4.09 6.58
C THR A 62 0.09 -5.59 6.83
N ALA A 63 0.65 -6.00 7.97
CA ALA A 63 0.79 -7.41 8.30
C ALA A 63 -0.58 -8.11 8.42
N THR A 64 -1.53 -7.47 9.11
CA THR A 64 -2.88 -8.01 9.32
C THR A 64 -3.64 -8.09 7.99
N THR A 65 -3.56 -7.06 7.15
CA THR A 65 -4.17 -7.07 5.82
C THR A 65 -3.54 -8.12 4.93
N LEU A 66 -2.21 -8.28 4.94
CA LEU A 66 -1.53 -9.27 4.11
C LEU A 66 -1.97 -10.69 4.49
N VAL A 67 -1.95 -11.02 5.79
CA VAL A 67 -2.38 -12.33 6.31
C VAL A 67 -3.87 -12.56 6.07
N GLY A 68 -4.70 -11.56 6.39
CA GLY A 68 -6.15 -11.65 6.23
C GLY A 68 -6.55 -11.80 4.76
N ALA A 69 -5.96 -11.02 3.87
CA ALA A 69 -6.26 -11.11 2.45
C ALA A 69 -5.74 -12.42 1.85
N PHE A 70 -4.56 -12.91 2.26
CA PHE A 70 -4.08 -14.23 1.85
C PHE A 70 -5.05 -15.33 2.29
N ALA A 71 -5.51 -15.30 3.54
CA ALA A 71 -6.48 -16.25 4.07
C ALA A 71 -7.81 -16.19 3.30
N ILE A 72 -8.34 -15.00 3.04
CA ILE A 72 -9.60 -14.82 2.29
C ILE A 72 -9.46 -15.34 0.86
N VAL A 73 -8.38 -14.99 0.16
CA VAL A 73 -8.13 -15.47 -1.22
C VAL A 73 -7.96 -16.99 -1.24
N PHE A 74 -7.23 -17.54 -0.27
CA PHE A 74 -7.04 -18.99 -0.14
C PHE A 74 -8.37 -19.71 0.11
N LEU A 75 -9.21 -19.19 1.00
CA LEU A 75 -10.55 -19.72 1.25
C LEU A 75 -11.47 -19.61 0.03
N ALA A 76 -11.39 -18.49 -0.71
CA ALA A 76 -12.22 -18.26 -1.90
C ALA A 76 -11.84 -19.16 -3.09
N LEU A 77 -10.54 -19.39 -3.31
CA LEU A 77 -10.04 -20.14 -4.46
C LEU A 77 -9.81 -21.63 -4.15
N GLY A 78 -9.51 -21.96 -2.90
CA GLY A 78 -9.27 -23.33 -2.42
C GLY A 78 -7.98 -23.98 -2.93
N ARG A 79 -7.12 -23.23 -3.64
CA ARG A 79 -5.87 -23.73 -4.22
C ARG A 79 -4.74 -22.72 -4.04
N LEU A 80 -3.62 -23.17 -3.49
CA LEU A 80 -2.45 -22.31 -3.25
C LEU A 80 -1.87 -21.73 -4.55
N ARG A 81 -1.89 -22.48 -5.65
CA ARG A 81 -1.48 -21.99 -6.99
C ARG A 81 -2.30 -20.76 -7.38
N ASP A 82 -3.62 -20.83 -7.26
CA ASP A 82 -4.53 -19.75 -7.65
C ASP A 82 -4.37 -18.53 -6.73
N THR A 83 -4.15 -18.75 -5.43
CA THR A 83 -3.80 -17.67 -4.49
C THR A 83 -2.52 -16.95 -4.90
N ILE A 84 -1.45 -17.68 -5.20
CA ILE A 84 -0.17 -17.07 -5.64
C ILE A 84 -0.36 -16.28 -6.94
N LEU A 85 -1.17 -16.80 -7.87
CA LEU A 85 -1.51 -16.13 -9.13
C LEU A 85 -2.20 -14.77 -8.92
N VAL A 86 -3.00 -14.59 -7.86
CA VAL A 86 -3.59 -13.29 -7.50
C VAL A 86 -2.54 -12.34 -6.90
N PHE A 87 -1.66 -12.85 -6.05
CA PHE A 87 -0.66 -12.05 -5.36
C PHE A 87 0.49 -11.59 -6.27
N LEU A 88 0.84 -12.36 -7.30
CA LEU A 88 1.96 -12.05 -8.19
C LEU A 88 1.80 -10.70 -8.94
N PRO A 89 0.71 -10.44 -9.69
CA PRO A 89 0.49 -9.14 -10.34
C PRO A 89 0.31 -8.00 -9.33
N LEU A 90 -0.22 -8.30 -8.14
CA LEU A 90 -0.31 -7.32 -7.05
C LEU A 90 1.08 -6.87 -6.58
N MET A 91 2.01 -7.80 -6.38
CA MET A 91 3.38 -7.44 -5.95
C MET A 91 4.07 -6.59 -7.01
N MET A 92 3.90 -6.93 -8.29
CA MET A 92 4.40 -6.11 -9.41
C MET A 92 3.81 -4.70 -9.38
N ALA A 93 2.49 -4.58 -9.14
CA ALA A 93 1.83 -3.29 -9.04
C ALA A 93 2.34 -2.44 -7.87
N ILE A 94 2.59 -3.05 -6.69
CA ILE A 94 3.15 -2.35 -5.54
C ILE A 94 4.56 -1.84 -5.84
N VAL A 95 5.41 -2.67 -6.44
CA VAL A 95 6.77 -2.26 -6.84
C VAL A 95 6.69 -1.11 -7.84
N LEU A 96 5.81 -1.20 -8.84
CA LEU A 96 5.60 -0.15 -9.83
C LEU A 96 5.08 1.16 -9.19
N THR A 97 4.19 1.04 -8.20
CA THR A 97 3.67 2.18 -7.43
C THR A 97 4.79 2.88 -6.68
N LEU A 98 5.60 2.12 -5.92
CA LEU A 98 6.71 2.66 -5.15
C LEU A 98 7.75 3.30 -6.08
N ALA A 99 8.09 2.65 -7.18
CA ALA A 99 8.99 3.21 -8.19
C ALA A 99 8.44 4.53 -8.79
N SER A 100 7.15 4.57 -9.10
CA SER A 100 6.48 5.77 -9.63
C SER A 100 6.50 6.93 -8.63
N THR A 101 6.32 6.65 -7.33
CA THR A 101 6.35 7.69 -6.29
C THR A 101 7.72 8.36 -6.18
N VAL A 102 8.80 7.59 -6.35
CA VAL A 102 10.17 8.12 -6.39
C VAL A 102 10.36 8.97 -7.65
N TRP A 103 9.87 8.53 -8.81
CA TRP A 103 10.00 9.26 -10.07
C TRP A 103 9.21 10.58 -10.10
N ILE A 104 8.00 10.60 -9.53
CA ILE A 104 7.13 11.78 -9.49
C ILE A 104 7.55 12.75 -8.37
N GLY A 105 8.46 12.33 -7.48
CA GLY A 105 8.93 13.17 -6.38
C GLY A 105 7.92 13.31 -5.24
N VAL A 106 7.05 12.32 -5.05
CA VAL A 106 6.08 12.28 -3.95
C VAL A 106 6.53 11.21 -2.95
N PRO A 107 7.41 11.55 -1.99
CA PRO A 107 7.90 10.58 -1.03
C PRO A 107 6.79 10.10 -0.09
N LEU A 108 7.01 8.93 0.49
CA LEU A 108 6.17 8.44 1.58
C LEU A 108 6.32 9.35 2.81
N ASN A 109 5.19 9.71 3.40
CA ASN A 109 5.06 10.58 4.56
C ASN A 109 4.02 9.99 5.54
N LEU A 110 3.87 10.59 6.71
CA LEU A 110 2.98 10.09 7.76
C LEU A 110 1.49 10.03 7.34
N ALA A 111 1.08 10.84 6.36
CA ALA A 111 -0.29 10.79 5.83
C ALA A 111 -0.44 9.66 4.82
N ASN A 112 0.41 9.58 3.78
CA ASN A 112 0.21 8.60 2.70
C ASN A 112 0.69 7.17 3.06
N ILE A 113 1.47 6.96 4.12
CA ILE A 113 1.86 5.61 4.57
C ILE A 113 0.63 4.75 4.94
N ILE A 114 -0.47 5.36 5.38
CA ILE A 114 -1.71 4.67 5.72
C ILE A 114 -2.36 4.01 4.50
N ALA A 115 -2.06 4.49 3.28
CA ALA A 115 -2.61 3.91 2.06
C ALA A 115 -1.96 2.57 1.71
N ILE A 116 -0.76 2.24 2.21
CA ILE A 116 -0.07 0.98 1.91
C ILE A 116 -0.93 -0.24 2.28
N PRO A 117 -1.46 -0.40 3.52
CA PRO A 117 -2.41 -1.45 3.84
C PRO A 117 -3.63 -1.49 2.90
N LEU A 118 -4.17 -0.33 2.50
CA LEU A 118 -5.32 -0.26 1.59
C LEU A 118 -5.00 -0.81 0.19
N LEU A 119 -3.76 -0.63 -0.29
CA LEU A 119 -3.34 -1.13 -1.60
C LEU A 119 -3.47 -2.64 -1.73
N PHE A 120 -3.14 -3.38 -0.67
CA PHE A 120 -3.29 -4.83 -0.66
C PHE A 120 -4.77 -5.22 -0.82
N GLY A 121 -5.67 -4.58 -0.06
CA GLY A 121 -7.10 -4.87 -0.14
C GLY A 121 -7.71 -4.58 -1.52
N LEU A 122 -7.42 -3.40 -2.07
CA LEU A 122 -7.94 -2.96 -3.37
C LEU A 122 -7.37 -3.77 -4.54
N GLY A 123 -6.06 -4.01 -4.56
CA GLY A 123 -5.43 -4.70 -5.69
C GLY A 123 -5.77 -6.19 -5.76
N ILE A 124 -5.99 -6.85 -4.62
CA ILE A 124 -6.38 -8.27 -4.57
C ILE A 124 -7.77 -8.48 -5.19
N ALA A 125 -8.70 -7.55 -4.99
CA ALA A 125 -10.06 -7.66 -5.52
C ALA A 125 -10.06 -7.88 -7.04
N PHE A 126 -9.25 -7.12 -7.79
CA PHE A 126 -9.16 -7.25 -9.24
C PHE A 126 -8.63 -8.62 -9.67
N GLY A 127 -7.59 -9.12 -8.99
CA GLY A 127 -7.00 -10.43 -9.28
C GLY A 127 -7.96 -11.59 -8.99
N ILE A 128 -8.71 -11.54 -7.88
CA ILE A 128 -9.71 -12.57 -7.54
C ILE A 128 -10.74 -12.73 -8.66
N TYR A 129 -11.34 -11.62 -9.15
CA TYR A 129 -12.38 -11.70 -10.19
C TYR A 129 -11.89 -12.37 -11.48
N LEU A 130 -10.67 -12.06 -11.92
CA LEU A 130 -10.11 -12.65 -13.13
C LEU A 130 -9.72 -14.12 -12.95
N VAL A 131 -9.11 -14.48 -11.82
CA VAL A 131 -8.76 -15.88 -11.54
C VAL A 131 -10.02 -16.73 -11.37
N MET A 132 -11.04 -16.22 -10.68
CA MET A 132 -12.32 -16.92 -10.52
C MET A 132 -13.05 -17.08 -11.87
N ARG A 133 -12.97 -16.08 -12.74
CA ARG A 133 -13.53 -16.17 -14.10
C ARG A 133 -12.80 -17.21 -14.95
N LYS A 134 -11.47 -17.27 -14.90
CA LYS A 134 -10.67 -18.33 -15.54
C LYS A 134 -11.13 -19.71 -15.07
N ARG A 135 -11.37 -19.89 -13.76
CA ARG A 135 -11.83 -21.16 -13.19
C ARG A 135 -13.21 -21.61 -13.70
N SER A 136 -14.01 -20.70 -14.23
CA SER A 136 -15.31 -21.01 -14.81
C SER A 136 -15.23 -21.64 -16.21
N GLY A 137 -14.03 -21.96 -16.71
CA GLY A 137 -13.82 -22.77 -17.91
C GLY A 137 -13.86 -22.00 -19.24
N LEU A 138 -13.68 -20.68 -19.20
CA LEU A 138 -13.49 -19.90 -20.43
C LEU A 138 -12.04 -19.99 -20.89
N ASP A 139 -11.86 -20.36 -22.15
CA ASP A 139 -10.58 -20.19 -22.84
C ASP A 139 -10.14 -18.74 -22.76
N PHE A 140 -8.82 -18.55 -22.75
CA PHE A 140 -8.18 -17.25 -22.60
C PHE A 140 -8.67 -16.18 -23.59
N ASP A 141 -8.91 -16.60 -24.82
CA ASP A 141 -9.43 -15.74 -25.89
C ASP A 141 -10.84 -15.24 -25.53
N GLN A 142 -11.67 -16.11 -24.93
CA GLN A 142 -13.01 -15.75 -24.47
C GLN A 142 -13.02 -14.95 -23.16
N LEU A 143 -11.93 -14.96 -22.38
CA LEU A 143 -11.80 -14.19 -21.15
C LEU A 143 -11.90 -12.68 -21.43
N PHE A 144 -11.16 -12.18 -22.43
CA PHE A 144 -11.17 -10.77 -22.85
C PHE A 144 -12.45 -10.37 -23.60
N HIS A 145 -13.11 -11.33 -24.23
CA HIS A 145 -14.44 -11.11 -24.84
C HIS A 145 -15.58 -11.14 -23.80
N SER A 146 -15.32 -11.61 -22.59
CA SER A 146 -16.33 -11.63 -21.52
C SER A 146 -16.55 -10.25 -20.89
N SER A 147 -17.68 -10.08 -20.21
CA SER A 147 -18.02 -8.83 -19.51
C SER A 147 -17.15 -8.58 -18.26
N THR A 148 -16.43 -9.59 -17.75
CA THR A 148 -15.71 -9.49 -16.47
C THR A 148 -14.51 -8.54 -16.51
N PRO A 149 -13.56 -8.61 -17.47
CA PRO A 149 -12.46 -7.63 -17.52
C PRO A 149 -12.95 -6.20 -17.74
N ARG A 150 -14.01 -6.03 -18.53
CA ARG A 150 -14.65 -4.71 -18.72
C ARG A 150 -15.26 -4.20 -17.42
N ALA A 151 -16.00 -5.05 -16.70
CA ALA A 151 -16.59 -4.68 -15.41
C ALA A 151 -15.52 -4.31 -14.37
N VAL A 152 -14.42 -5.08 -14.30
CA VAL A 152 -13.27 -4.78 -13.44
C VAL A 152 -12.64 -3.45 -13.84
N MET A 153 -12.46 -3.19 -15.14
CA MET A 153 -11.93 -1.93 -15.65
C MET A 153 -12.81 -0.73 -15.28
N PHE A 154 -14.14 -0.83 -15.46
CA PHE A 154 -15.06 0.25 -15.06
C PHE A 154 -15.05 0.48 -13.55
N SER A 155 -15.07 -0.58 -12.75
CA SER A 155 -14.98 -0.49 -11.29
C SER A 155 -13.67 0.18 -10.84
N ALA A 156 -12.54 -0.21 -11.46
CA ALA A 156 -11.25 0.40 -11.20
C ALA A 156 -11.22 1.88 -11.62
N LEU A 157 -11.76 2.23 -12.80
CA LEU A 157 -11.84 3.62 -13.27
C LEU A 157 -12.67 4.51 -12.34
N THR A 158 -13.80 4.02 -11.83
CA THR A 158 -14.61 4.76 -10.84
C THR A 158 -13.81 5.02 -9.57
N THR A 159 -13.06 4.02 -9.10
CA THR A 159 -12.24 4.13 -7.88
C THR A 159 -11.04 5.07 -8.11
N ILE A 160 -10.40 4.99 -9.28
CA ILE A 160 -9.33 5.89 -9.73
C ILE A 160 -9.85 7.33 -9.78
N ALA A 161 -11.06 7.56 -10.30
CA ALA A 161 -11.67 8.89 -10.33
C ALA A 161 -11.92 9.42 -8.92
N SER A 162 -12.42 8.57 -8.01
CA SER A 162 -12.66 8.95 -6.61
C SER A 162 -11.38 9.37 -5.88
N PHE A 163 -10.32 8.57 -5.93
CA PHE A 163 -9.03 8.94 -5.33
C PHE A 163 -8.32 10.05 -6.12
N GLY A 164 -8.57 10.14 -7.41
CA GLY A 164 -8.08 11.22 -8.27
C GLY A 164 -8.64 12.57 -7.83
N THR A 165 -9.91 12.66 -7.45
CA THR A 165 -10.47 13.89 -6.85
C THR A 165 -9.80 14.21 -5.52
N LEU A 166 -9.46 13.20 -4.71
CA LEU A 166 -8.74 13.40 -3.44
C LEU A 166 -7.34 13.99 -3.66
N ALA A 167 -6.68 13.67 -4.78
CA ALA A 167 -5.39 14.24 -5.16
C ALA A 167 -5.43 15.78 -5.33
N PHE A 168 -6.59 16.35 -5.67
CA PHE A 168 -6.79 17.81 -5.79
C PHE A 168 -7.15 18.50 -4.47
N SER A 169 -7.08 17.79 -3.34
CA SER A 169 -7.38 18.36 -2.04
C SER A 169 -6.44 19.53 -1.68
N GLY A 170 -6.97 20.60 -1.09
CA GLY A 170 -6.17 21.73 -0.61
C GLY A 170 -5.24 21.40 0.57
N HIS A 171 -5.43 20.25 1.21
CA HIS A 171 -4.55 19.78 2.27
C HIS A 171 -3.49 18.80 1.70
N ARG A 172 -2.21 19.11 1.92
CA ARG A 172 -1.09 18.35 1.33
C ARG A 172 -1.08 16.87 1.72
N GLY A 173 -1.48 16.55 2.96
CA GLY A 173 -1.53 15.16 3.43
C GLY A 173 -2.55 14.33 2.65
N THR A 174 -3.78 14.83 2.50
CA THR A 174 -4.88 14.16 1.77
C THR A 174 -4.60 14.10 0.27
N ALA A 175 -4.05 15.18 -0.31
CA ALA A 175 -3.61 15.16 -1.70
C ALA A 175 -2.58 14.05 -1.95
N SER A 176 -1.59 13.89 -1.07
CA SER A 176 -0.57 12.84 -1.23
C SER A 176 -1.14 11.41 -1.11
N ILE A 177 -2.16 11.21 -0.28
CA ILE A 177 -2.90 9.93 -0.19
C ILE A 177 -3.61 9.65 -1.51
N GLY A 178 -4.34 10.64 -2.04
CA GLY A 178 -5.06 10.52 -3.31
C GLY A 178 -4.13 10.17 -4.47
N ILE A 179 -3.01 10.89 -4.61
CA ILE A 179 -1.99 10.62 -5.64
C ILE A 179 -1.48 9.17 -5.54
N LEU A 180 -1.09 8.74 -4.33
CA LEU A 180 -0.55 7.40 -4.12
C LEU A 180 -1.56 6.30 -4.49
N LEU A 181 -2.82 6.43 -4.03
CA LEU A 181 -3.88 5.46 -4.31
C LEU A 181 -4.25 5.42 -5.79
N THR A 182 -4.29 6.57 -6.47
CA THR A 182 -4.54 6.65 -7.91
C THR A 182 -3.44 5.94 -8.70
N ILE A 183 -2.17 6.23 -8.42
CA ILE A 183 -1.03 5.56 -9.07
C ILE A 183 -1.10 4.05 -8.83
N ALA A 184 -1.42 3.65 -7.60
CA ALA A 184 -1.47 2.25 -7.23
C ALA A 184 -2.58 1.49 -7.92
N LEU A 185 -3.77 2.08 -8.04
CA LEU A 185 -4.89 1.47 -8.76
C LEU A 185 -4.61 1.39 -10.26
N CYS A 186 -4.02 2.42 -10.86
CA CYS A 186 -3.57 2.36 -12.25
C CYS A 186 -2.56 1.22 -12.46
N SER A 187 -1.57 1.12 -11.57
CA SER A 187 -0.56 0.06 -11.60
C SER A 187 -1.17 -1.33 -11.40
N ALA A 188 -2.10 -1.46 -10.44
CA ALA A 188 -2.80 -2.71 -10.15
C ALA A 188 -3.67 -3.15 -11.32
N LEU A 189 -4.42 -2.22 -11.92
CA LEU A 189 -5.23 -2.49 -13.11
C LEU A 189 -4.36 -2.92 -14.29
N PHE A 190 -3.26 -2.19 -14.54
CA PHE A 190 -2.30 -2.51 -15.60
C PHE A 190 -1.69 -3.91 -15.42
N CYS A 191 -1.11 -4.20 -14.24
CA CYS A 191 -0.53 -5.51 -13.96
C CYS A 191 -1.57 -6.64 -14.00
N THR A 192 -2.80 -6.37 -13.57
CA THR A 192 -3.86 -7.38 -13.53
C THR A 192 -4.46 -7.67 -14.92
N LEU A 193 -4.57 -6.67 -15.80
CA LEU A 193 -5.09 -6.86 -17.15
C LEU A 193 -4.03 -7.30 -18.17
N ILE A 194 -2.75 -7.10 -17.88
CA ILE A 194 -1.66 -7.41 -18.82
C ILE A 194 -0.74 -8.50 -18.27
N ALA A 195 -0.18 -8.33 -17.07
CA ALA A 195 0.79 -9.28 -16.53
C ALA A 195 0.14 -10.61 -16.15
N LEU A 196 -1.02 -10.58 -15.48
CA LEU A 196 -1.74 -11.80 -15.09
C LEU A 196 -2.07 -12.70 -16.29
N PRO A 197 -2.67 -12.22 -17.40
CA PRO A 197 -2.91 -13.06 -18.56
C PRO A 197 -1.63 -13.57 -19.22
N ALA A 198 -0.58 -12.76 -19.30
CA ALA A 198 0.72 -13.21 -19.81
C ALA A 198 1.32 -14.35 -18.96
N ILE A 199 1.28 -14.22 -17.64
CA ILE A 199 1.75 -15.25 -16.69
C ILE A 199 0.95 -16.55 -16.86
N LEU A 200 -0.36 -16.43 -16.94
CA LEU A 200 -1.27 -17.55 -17.07
C LEU A 200 -1.10 -18.28 -18.42
N ALA A 201 -0.81 -17.56 -19.51
CA ALA A 201 -0.58 -18.14 -20.84
C ALA A 201 0.75 -18.91 -20.90
N GLU A 202 1.80 -18.35 -20.29
CA GLU A 202 3.10 -19.03 -20.17
C GLU A 202 3.00 -20.30 -19.31
N LEU A 203 2.21 -20.28 -18.24
CA LEU A 203 1.95 -21.46 -17.41
C LEU A 203 1.27 -22.58 -18.20
N GLU A 204 0.29 -22.27 -19.04
CA GLU A 204 -0.38 -23.25 -19.91
C GLU A 204 0.56 -23.81 -20.98
N ALA A 205 1.35 -22.95 -21.64
CA ALA A 205 2.33 -23.39 -22.62
C ALA A 205 3.36 -24.38 -22.05
N ARG A 206 3.79 -24.16 -20.79
CA ARG A 206 4.70 -25.08 -20.07
C ARG A 206 4.05 -26.41 -19.72
N GLU A 207 2.77 -26.38 -19.34
CA GLU A 207 2.01 -27.58 -18.99
C GLU A 207 1.84 -28.47 -20.23
N THR A 208 1.49 -27.89 -21.38
CA THR A 208 1.40 -28.58 -22.68
C THR A 208 2.74 -29.19 -23.11
N ARG A 209 3.86 -28.45 -23.00
CA ARG A 209 5.21 -28.97 -23.33
C ARG A 209 5.62 -30.16 -22.45
N ARG A 210 5.27 -30.13 -21.16
CA ARG A 210 5.57 -31.24 -20.24
C ARG A 210 4.79 -32.51 -20.60
N VAL A 211 3.51 -32.38 -20.95
CA VAL A 211 2.66 -33.51 -21.35
C VAL A 211 3.19 -34.16 -22.64
N MET A 212 3.58 -33.35 -23.63
CA MET A 212 4.19 -33.87 -24.87
C MET A 212 5.51 -34.60 -24.61
N ALA A 213 6.39 -34.05 -23.78
CA ALA A 213 7.67 -34.67 -23.44
C ALA A 213 7.56 -36.00 -22.67
N HIS A 214 6.45 -36.22 -21.95
CA HIS A 214 6.16 -37.49 -21.26
C HIS A 214 5.45 -38.52 -22.15
N SER A 215 4.90 -38.10 -23.29
CA SER A 215 4.25 -38.99 -24.27
C SER A 215 5.25 -39.59 -25.26
N GLU A 216 6.45 -39.02 -25.37
CA GLU A 216 7.51 -39.45 -26.29
C GLU A 216 8.57 -40.35 -25.62
N SER A 217 8.46 -40.59 -24.31
CA SER A 217 9.32 -41.47 -23.50
C SER A 217 8.65 -42.79 -23.16
#